data_AF-A0A8K0U191-F1
#
_entry.id   AF-A0A8K0U191-F1
#
_cell.length_a   1.000
_cell.length_b   1.000
_cell.length_c   1.000
_cell.angle_alpha   90.00
_cell.angle_beta   90.00
_cell.angle_gamma   90.00
#
_symmetry.space_group_name_H-M   'P 1'
#
loop_
_entity.id
_entity.type
_entity.pdbx_description
1 polymer ?
#
loop_
_entity_poly.entity_id
_entity_poly.type
_entity_poly.pdbx_seq_one_letter_code
_entity_poly.pdbx_strand_id
1 'polypeptide(L)'
;MTDEDLDIQYHRQITAQRNFDRVNFGQWQIKTWYFSPYPLTDSEVEDGSAAQGALSTPTSKITGVNRVTVRSHGRTSDLLAGGLTRSHLSGERSTLWVCERCFKYMAEGSTWELHVKRCDKRHPPGRKLYQRGAHTIWEVDGAKDKLYCQNLSLFGKLFIEVKTLFFECDNFLFYILTDADSQRDHVLGFFSKASIFSYDGYNLACIVVLPPYQRKGYGMLMIEFSYELSRRAGKVGTPERPLSDLGLRSYLTYWVATLVRFFRHLLSVLPPDYSQVMPDHSLESSQSQLLPSEDGVMRKKRPKGWDGEIPESHSIEPSPFDGQSIVSASREYLLSPVDVLSSLRRIETTPNPDGSATSHVVVHCTLAEIARATNLRVEDTAFALKECGLLSRVQTSKDGTREQIGITREMVETVAKERRVKEMCMSLAHVLL
;
A
#
# COMPACT_ATOMS: atom_id res chain seq x y z
N MET A 1 -29.14 -2.76 -8.54
CA MET A 1 -27.88 -3.49 -8.67
C MET A 1 -27.31 -3.15 -10.02
N THR A 2 -26.06 -2.71 -10.06
CA THR A 2 -25.36 -2.42 -11.32
C THR A 2 -24.87 -3.73 -11.96
N ASP A 3 -24.56 -3.73 -13.25
CA ASP A 3 -24.00 -4.92 -13.94
C ASP A 3 -22.67 -5.36 -13.31
N GLU A 4 -21.88 -4.42 -12.80
CA GLU A 4 -20.65 -4.70 -12.05
C GLU A 4 -20.94 -5.45 -10.73
N ASP A 5 -22.00 -5.08 -10.00
CA ASP A 5 -22.41 -5.78 -8.78
C ASP A 5 -22.82 -7.23 -9.06
N LEU A 6 -23.49 -7.46 -10.20
CA LEU A 6 -23.91 -8.79 -10.66
C LEU A 6 -22.69 -9.65 -11.02
N ASP A 7 -21.73 -9.09 -11.76
CA ASP A 7 -20.49 -9.77 -12.11
C ASP A 7 -19.66 -10.10 -10.85
N ILE A 8 -19.59 -9.19 -9.87
CA ILE A 8 -18.94 -9.45 -8.57
C ILE A 8 -19.64 -10.60 -7.83
N GLN A 9 -20.98 -10.61 -7.78
CA GLN A 9 -21.72 -11.69 -7.12
C GLN A 9 -21.53 -13.03 -7.82
N TYR A 10 -21.54 -13.05 -9.15
CA TYR A 10 -21.30 -14.24 -9.96
C TYR A 10 -19.86 -14.76 -9.77
N HIS A 11 -18.87 -13.87 -9.78
CA HIS A 11 -17.48 -14.21 -9.47
C HIS A 11 -17.33 -14.80 -8.06
N ARG A 12 -18.03 -14.25 -7.06
CA ARG A 12 -18.05 -14.81 -5.69
C ARG A 12 -18.61 -16.23 -5.64
N GLN A 13 -19.67 -16.52 -6.40
CA GLN A 13 -20.27 -17.86 -6.44
C GLN A 13 -19.33 -18.89 -7.08
N ILE A 14 -18.67 -18.56 -8.19
CA ILE A 14 -17.68 -19.45 -8.85
C ILE A 14 -16.45 -19.65 -7.97
N THR A 15 -15.99 -18.60 -7.28
CA THR A 15 -14.75 -18.64 -6.49
C THR A 15 -14.92 -19.25 -5.09
N ALA A 16 -16.15 -19.62 -4.71
CA ALA A 16 -16.47 -20.20 -3.40
C ALA A 16 -15.78 -21.55 -3.15
N GLN A 17 -15.48 -22.32 -4.21
CA GLN A 17 -14.70 -23.55 -4.11
C GLN A 17 -13.25 -23.31 -4.56
N ARG A 18 -12.32 -23.57 -3.66
CA ARG A 18 -10.87 -23.48 -3.91
C ARG A 18 -10.44 -24.64 -4.82
N ASN A 19 -9.71 -24.34 -5.90
CA ASN A 19 -9.19 -25.36 -6.82
C ASN A 19 -7.87 -26.00 -6.38
N PHE A 20 -7.04 -25.28 -5.62
CA PHE A 20 -5.85 -25.80 -4.94
C PHE A 20 -6.04 -25.61 -3.44
N ASP A 21 -5.68 -26.57 -2.59
CA ASP A 21 -5.68 -26.34 -1.13
C ASP A 21 -4.41 -25.61 -0.69
N ARG A 22 -3.28 -25.90 -1.36
CA ARG A 22 -1.95 -25.39 -1.02
C ARG A 22 -1.15 -24.99 -2.25
N VAL A 23 -0.27 -24.02 -2.07
CA VAL A 23 0.74 -23.63 -3.04
C VAL A 23 2.13 -23.65 -2.40
N ASN A 24 3.07 -24.32 -3.05
CA ASN A 24 4.49 -24.31 -2.69
C ASN A 24 5.17 -23.14 -3.40
N PHE A 25 5.74 -22.23 -2.60
CA PHE A 25 6.36 -20.99 -3.05
C PHE A 25 7.69 -20.77 -2.31
N GLY A 26 8.80 -21.10 -2.97
CA GLY A 26 10.12 -21.13 -2.33
C GLY A 26 10.13 -22.11 -1.15
N GLN A 27 10.51 -21.64 0.03
CA GLN A 27 10.49 -22.42 1.27
C GLN A 27 9.10 -22.53 1.94
N TRP A 28 8.10 -21.84 1.40
CA TRP A 28 6.78 -21.75 2.03
C TRP A 28 5.79 -22.70 1.38
N GLN A 29 5.01 -23.39 2.20
CA GLN A 29 3.77 -24.04 1.77
C GLN A 29 2.58 -23.25 2.32
N ILE A 30 1.86 -22.58 1.43
CA ILE A 30 0.84 -21.59 1.79
C ILE A 30 -0.54 -22.17 1.49
N LYS A 31 -1.45 -22.10 2.47
CA LYS A 31 -2.86 -22.44 2.26
C LYS A 31 -3.53 -21.35 1.43
N THR A 32 -4.19 -21.74 0.35
CA THR A 32 -4.92 -20.82 -0.54
C THR A 32 -6.25 -20.40 0.09
N TRP A 33 -6.73 -19.21 -0.25
CA TRP A 33 -7.98 -18.66 0.28
C TRP A 33 -9.11 -18.70 -0.74
N TYR A 34 -8.78 -18.49 -2.01
CA TYR A 34 -9.76 -18.37 -3.09
C TYR A 34 -9.35 -19.19 -4.31
N PHE A 35 -10.34 -19.45 -5.17
CA PHE A 35 -10.11 -19.98 -6.52
C PHE A 35 -9.25 -19.03 -7.36
N SER A 36 -8.34 -19.60 -8.15
CA SER A 36 -7.58 -18.88 -9.19
C SER A 36 -7.53 -19.70 -10.49
N PRO A 37 -7.89 -19.14 -11.66
CA PRO A 37 -8.06 -19.89 -12.91
C PRO A 37 -6.73 -20.20 -13.60
N TYR A 38 -5.94 -21.09 -13.03
CA TYR A 38 -4.73 -21.60 -13.68
C TYR A 38 -5.10 -22.52 -14.86
N PRO A 39 -4.54 -22.29 -16.06
CA PRO A 39 -4.76 -23.16 -17.21
C PRO A 39 -3.82 -24.37 -17.13
N LEU A 40 -4.06 -25.25 -16.16
CA LEU A 40 -3.44 -26.57 -16.12
C LEU A 40 -4.36 -27.52 -16.87
N THR A 41 -3.94 -27.99 -18.05
CA THR A 41 -4.64 -29.07 -18.74
C THR A 41 -4.29 -30.39 -18.07
N ASP A 42 -5.24 -31.33 -17.98
CA ASP A 42 -5.02 -32.70 -17.45
C ASP A 42 -4.05 -33.57 -18.30
N SER A 43 -3.23 -32.96 -19.16
CA SER A 43 -2.52 -33.61 -20.27
C SER A 43 -1.05 -33.91 -20.03
N GLU A 44 -0.55 -33.83 -18.79
CA GLU A 44 0.83 -34.23 -18.48
C GLU A 44 0.91 -35.64 -17.85
N VAL A 45 -0.20 -36.40 -17.77
CA VAL A 45 -0.27 -37.68 -17.04
C VAL A 45 -0.32 -38.94 -17.92
N GLU A 46 -0.33 -38.84 -19.25
CA GLU A 46 -0.28 -40.04 -20.11
C GLU A 46 0.83 -39.95 -21.16
N ASP A 47 2.06 -40.25 -20.75
CA ASP A 47 3.05 -40.85 -21.65
C ASP A 47 3.85 -41.90 -20.86
N GLY A 48 3.28 -43.10 -20.78
CA GLY A 48 3.83 -44.14 -19.93
C GLY A 48 3.23 -45.53 -20.01
N SER A 49 2.65 -45.98 -21.14
CA SER A 49 2.53 -47.44 -21.38
C SER A 49 2.06 -47.84 -22.78
N ALA A 50 2.92 -48.63 -23.42
CA ALA A 50 2.66 -49.75 -24.34
C ALA A 50 2.29 -49.48 -25.80
N ALA A 51 3.25 -49.83 -26.66
CA ALA A 51 3.08 -50.17 -28.06
C ALA A 51 2.17 -51.39 -28.27
N GLN A 52 1.35 -51.36 -29.32
CA GLN A 52 1.06 -52.48 -30.22
C GLN A 52 0.44 -51.94 -31.52
N GLY A 53 0.85 -52.52 -32.65
CA GLY A 53 0.84 -51.87 -33.96
C GLY A 53 -0.36 -52.16 -34.87
N ALA A 54 -0.45 -51.39 -35.95
CA ALA A 54 -0.92 -51.83 -37.28
C ALA A 54 -0.57 -50.75 -38.33
N LEU A 55 -0.20 -51.22 -39.51
CA LEU A 55 0.39 -50.50 -40.63
C LEU A 55 -0.70 -50.09 -41.65
N SER A 56 -0.69 -48.84 -42.14
CA SER A 56 -1.04 -48.49 -43.54
C SER A 56 -0.64 -47.05 -43.90
N THR A 57 -0.05 -46.89 -45.09
CA THR A 57 0.58 -45.69 -45.69
C THR A 57 -0.30 -45.11 -46.81
N PRO A 58 0.06 -44.01 -47.53
CA PRO A 58 0.30 -42.63 -47.13
C PRO A 58 -0.70 -41.64 -47.82
N THR A 59 -1.11 -40.57 -47.15
CA THR A 59 -1.46 -39.31 -47.86
C THR A 59 -0.92 -38.11 -47.08
N SER A 60 -0.17 -37.26 -47.78
CA SER A 60 0.50 -36.07 -47.27
C SER A 60 -0.51 -35.06 -46.71
N LYS A 61 -0.51 -34.84 -45.39
CA LYS A 61 -1.19 -33.74 -44.72
C LYS A 61 -0.21 -33.04 -43.79
N ILE A 62 -0.16 -31.71 -43.88
CA ILE A 62 0.67 -30.84 -43.06
C ILE A 62 0.09 -30.83 -41.64
N THR A 63 0.89 -31.24 -40.67
CA THR A 63 0.58 -31.25 -39.24
C THR A 63 0.72 -29.86 -38.63
N GLY A 64 -0.28 -29.42 -37.84
CA GLY A 64 -0.11 -28.27 -36.92
C GLY A 64 -1.11 -27.11 -37.03
N VAL A 65 -2.14 -27.16 -37.89
CA VAL A 65 -3.14 -26.08 -37.93
C VAL A 65 -4.56 -26.67 -37.97
N ASN A 66 -5.23 -26.69 -36.82
CA ASN A 66 -6.69 -26.78 -36.80
C ASN A 66 -7.29 -25.39 -36.91
N ARG A 67 -8.06 -25.18 -38.00
CA ARG A 67 -8.85 -23.98 -38.25
C ARG A 67 -10.02 -23.96 -37.28
N VAL A 68 -10.08 -22.98 -36.38
CA VAL A 68 -11.25 -22.76 -35.51
C VAL A 68 -12.35 -22.14 -36.35
N THR A 69 -13.42 -22.89 -36.61
CA THR A 69 -14.65 -22.35 -37.20
C THR A 69 -15.43 -21.56 -36.16
N VAL A 70 -15.65 -20.29 -36.47
CA VAL A 70 -16.49 -19.34 -35.73
C VAL A 70 -17.94 -19.83 -35.73
N ARG A 71 -18.49 -20.16 -34.54
CA ARG A 71 -19.86 -19.84 -34.09
C ARG A 71 -20.22 -20.56 -32.79
N SER A 72 -20.07 -19.86 -31.67
CA SER A 72 -21.11 -19.74 -30.62
C SER A 72 -20.58 -18.80 -29.52
N HIS A 73 -21.32 -17.71 -29.29
CA HIS A 73 -21.09 -16.81 -28.17
C HIS A 73 -21.44 -17.56 -26.87
N GLY A 74 -20.43 -18.05 -26.17
CA GLY A 74 -20.51 -18.62 -24.83
C GLY A 74 -19.30 -18.12 -24.02
N ARG A 75 -19.56 -17.65 -22.80
CA ARG A 75 -18.59 -16.98 -21.91
C ARG A 75 -17.35 -17.86 -21.71
N THR A 76 -16.17 -17.28 -21.93
CA THR A 76 -14.85 -17.93 -21.84
C THR A 76 -14.50 -18.45 -20.45
N SER A 77 -15.25 -18.07 -19.40
CA SER A 77 -15.12 -18.59 -18.04
C SER A 77 -15.56 -20.05 -17.89
N ASP A 78 -16.58 -20.47 -18.66
CA ASP A 78 -17.27 -21.75 -18.41
C ASP A 78 -16.52 -22.94 -19.05
N LEU A 79 -15.73 -22.67 -20.09
CA LEU A 79 -14.93 -23.71 -20.76
C LEU A 79 -13.69 -24.12 -19.94
N LEU A 80 -13.21 -23.28 -19.03
CA LEU A 80 -12.03 -23.58 -18.20
C LEU A 80 -12.38 -24.19 -16.83
N ALA A 81 -13.63 -24.03 -16.37
CA ALA A 81 -14.11 -24.62 -15.13
C ALA A 81 -14.54 -26.09 -15.28
N GLY A 82 -14.79 -26.56 -16.51
CA GLY A 82 -15.39 -27.88 -16.76
C GLY A 82 -14.46 -29.10 -16.64
N GLY A 83 -13.13 -28.90 -16.58
CA GLY A 83 -12.16 -30.02 -16.57
C GLY A 83 -11.74 -30.50 -15.17
N LEU A 84 -11.64 -29.59 -14.21
CA LEU A 84 -11.05 -29.88 -12.87
C LEU A 84 -12.00 -30.60 -11.90
N THR A 85 -13.24 -30.87 -12.30
CA THR A 85 -14.25 -31.50 -11.42
C THR A 85 -14.14 -33.03 -11.37
N ARG A 86 -13.33 -33.68 -12.22
CA ARG A 86 -13.19 -35.15 -12.20
C ARG A 86 -12.15 -35.68 -11.20
N SER A 87 -11.14 -34.88 -10.84
CA SER A 87 -10.12 -35.26 -9.85
C SER A 87 -10.65 -35.24 -8.40
N HIS A 88 -11.87 -34.75 -8.19
CA HIS A 88 -12.52 -34.68 -6.87
C HIS A 88 -12.93 -36.05 -6.27
N LEU A 89 -12.68 -37.15 -6.98
CA LEU A 89 -12.98 -38.52 -6.52
C LEU A 89 -11.83 -39.19 -5.75
N SER A 90 -10.62 -38.63 -5.79
CA SER A 90 -9.50 -39.06 -4.95
C SER A 90 -9.24 -37.97 -3.92
N GLY A 91 -9.40 -38.26 -2.63
CA GLY A 91 -9.27 -37.30 -1.52
C GLY A 91 -7.89 -36.66 -1.32
N GLU A 92 -7.03 -36.63 -2.34
CA GLU A 92 -5.75 -35.93 -2.33
C GLU A 92 -5.95 -34.44 -2.56
N ARG A 93 -5.43 -33.63 -1.63
CA ARG A 93 -5.50 -32.18 -1.69
C ARG A 93 -4.56 -31.67 -2.79
N SER A 94 -5.12 -31.09 -3.86
CA SER A 94 -4.35 -30.53 -4.98
C SER A 94 -3.37 -29.44 -4.51
N THR A 95 -2.09 -29.61 -4.87
CA THR A 95 -1.00 -28.71 -4.50
C THR A 95 -0.38 -28.10 -5.76
N LEU A 96 -0.27 -26.78 -5.80
CA LEU A 96 0.35 -26.04 -6.91
C LEU A 96 1.82 -25.73 -6.60
N TRP A 97 2.71 -25.83 -7.59
CA TRP A 97 4.13 -25.48 -7.44
C TRP A 97 4.44 -24.19 -8.20
N VAL A 98 4.95 -23.17 -7.52
CA VAL A 98 5.24 -21.87 -8.12
C VAL A 98 6.68 -21.46 -7.86
N CYS A 99 7.37 -20.99 -8.90
CA CYS A 99 8.72 -20.45 -8.77
C CYS A 99 8.70 -19.08 -8.08
N GLU A 100 9.50 -18.90 -7.02
CA GLU A 100 9.59 -17.63 -6.27
C GLU A 100 10.23 -16.48 -7.07
N ARG A 101 10.87 -16.79 -8.20
CA ARG A 101 11.61 -15.83 -9.04
C ARG A 101 10.79 -15.29 -10.20
N CYS A 102 10.16 -16.17 -10.96
CA CYS A 102 9.44 -15.81 -12.20
C CYS A 102 7.93 -16.06 -12.13
N PHE A 103 7.41 -16.54 -11.00
CA PHE A 103 6.01 -16.94 -10.78
C PHE A 103 5.49 -18.02 -11.74
N LYS A 104 6.36 -18.69 -12.52
CA LYS A 104 5.95 -19.84 -13.32
C LYS A 104 5.35 -20.92 -12.42
N TYR A 105 4.16 -21.37 -12.78
CA TYR A 105 3.40 -22.40 -12.09
C TYR A 105 3.57 -23.77 -12.78
N MET A 106 3.54 -24.85 -12.00
CA MET A 106 3.67 -26.24 -12.42
C MET A 106 2.75 -27.13 -11.56
N ALA A 107 2.24 -28.22 -12.14
CA ALA A 107 1.40 -29.19 -11.44
C ALA A 107 2.22 -30.13 -10.54
N GLU A 108 3.43 -30.47 -10.96
CA GLU A 108 4.28 -31.47 -10.30
C GLU A 108 5.53 -30.86 -9.64
N GLY A 109 6.01 -31.50 -8.57
CA GLY A 109 7.22 -31.09 -7.86
C GLY A 109 8.51 -31.31 -8.68
N SER A 110 8.59 -32.42 -9.42
CA SER A 110 9.78 -32.78 -10.22
C SER A 110 10.09 -31.73 -11.30
N THR A 111 9.07 -31.23 -11.98
CA THR A 111 9.21 -30.19 -13.01
C THR A 111 9.60 -28.85 -12.38
N TRP A 112 9.07 -28.55 -11.18
CA TRP A 112 9.46 -27.38 -10.39
C TRP A 112 10.93 -27.42 -9.96
N GLU A 113 11.42 -28.55 -9.45
CA GLU A 113 12.83 -28.69 -9.05
C GLU A 113 13.78 -28.48 -10.23
N LEU A 114 13.45 -29.04 -11.40
CA LEU A 114 14.24 -28.85 -12.62
C LEU A 114 14.22 -27.39 -13.07
N HIS A 115 13.07 -26.73 -13.01
CA HIS A 115 12.94 -25.31 -13.33
C HIS A 115 13.76 -24.45 -12.37
N VAL A 116 13.70 -24.71 -11.07
CA VAL A 116 14.45 -23.96 -10.04
C VAL A 116 15.97 -24.03 -10.30
N LYS A 117 16.48 -25.16 -10.79
CA LYS A 117 17.91 -25.29 -11.14
C LYS A 117 18.32 -24.49 -12.38
N ARG A 118 17.38 -24.20 -13.29
CA ARG A 118 17.63 -23.52 -14.58
C ARG A 118 17.16 -22.05 -14.62
N CYS A 119 16.45 -21.57 -13.60
CA CYS A 119 15.85 -20.25 -13.60
C CYS A 119 16.86 -19.17 -13.21
N ASP A 120 17.22 -18.32 -14.17
CA ASP A 120 18.24 -17.29 -14.00
C ASP A 120 17.71 -15.95 -13.46
N LYS A 121 16.40 -15.83 -13.24
CA LYS A 121 15.78 -14.61 -12.72
C LYS A 121 16.15 -14.40 -11.25
N ARG A 122 16.71 -13.24 -10.89
CA ARG A 122 17.12 -12.93 -9.50
C ARG A 122 16.33 -11.81 -8.84
N HIS A 123 15.64 -11.00 -9.64
CA HIS A 123 14.80 -9.91 -9.19
C HIS A 123 13.61 -9.75 -10.14
N PRO A 124 12.54 -9.04 -9.75
CA PRO A 124 11.45 -8.70 -10.66
C PRO A 124 11.96 -7.94 -11.89
N PRO A 125 11.40 -8.18 -13.08
CA PRO A 125 11.73 -7.38 -14.25
C PRO A 125 11.22 -5.95 -14.05
N GLY A 126 11.91 -4.94 -14.60
CA GLY A 126 11.48 -3.54 -14.50
C GLY A 126 12.48 -2.63 -13.80
N ARG A 127 12.02 -1.46 -13.36
CA ARG A 127 12.87 -0.41 -12.76
C ARG A 127 12.65 -0.27 -11.26
N LYS A 128 13.70 0.08 -10.51
CA LYS A 128 13.59 0.39 -9.08
C LYS A 128 13.04 1.80 -8.88
N LEU A 129 12.08 1.96 -7.99
CA LEU A 129 11.50 3.26 -7.63
C LEU A 129 11.70 3.64 -6.17
N TYR A 130 12.02 2.67 -5.32
CA TYR A 130 12.30 2.89 -3.90
C TYR A 130 13.29 1.85 -3.43
N GLN A 131 14.30 2.26 -2.67
CA GLN A 131 15.26 1.34 -2.07
C GLN A 131 15.72 1.85 -0.70
N ARG A 132 15.35 1.13 0.37
CA ARG A 132 15.79 1.41 1.75
C ARG A 132 16.33 0.13 2.38
N GLY A 133 17.66 0.05 2.51
CA GLY A 133 18.32 -1.18 2.95
C GLY A 133 18.02 -2.33 1.99
N ALA A 134 17.52 -3.45 2.53
CA ALA A 134 17.12 -4.61 1.74
C ALA A 134 15.76 -4.43 1.03
N HIS A 135 14.89 -3.53 1.50
CA HIS A 135 13.56 -3.38 0.93
C HIS A 135 13.58 -2.53 -0.35
N THR A 136 13.12 -3.12 -1.46
CA THR A 136 13.09 -2.46 -2.77
C THR A 136 11.69 -2.56 -3.40
N ILE A 137 11.18 -1.46 -3.96
CA ILE A 137 9.96 -1.47 -4.78
C ILE A 137 10.34 -1.35 -6.25
N TRP A 138 9.91 -2.32 -7.03
CA TRP A 138 10.10 -2.41 -8.48
C TRP A 138 8.82 -2.02 -9.20
N GLU A 139 8.92 -1.24 -10.27
CA GLU A 139 7.84 -0.99 -11.21
C GLU A 139 8.01 -1.86 -12.44
N VAL A 140 6.98 -2.65 -12.73
CA VAL A 140 6.91 -3.60 -13.82
C VAL A 140 5.74 -3.21 -14.73
N ASP A 141 6.03 -3.05 -16.01
CA ASP A 141 5.04 -2.68 -17.01
C ASP A 141 4.38 -3.95 -17.56
N GLY A 142 3.06 -4.09 -17.38
CA GLY A 142 2.29 -5.24 -17.84
C GLY A 142 2.27 -5.42 -19.35
N ALA A 143 2.46 -4.35 -20.13
CA ALA A 143 2.59 -4.44 -21.58
C ALA A 143 3.97 -5.01 -22.00
N LYS A 144 5.02 -4.75 -21.22
CA LYS A 144 6.39 -5.21 -21.53
C LYS A 144 6.65 -6.62 -21.01
N ASP A 145 6.28 -6.90 -19.76
CA ASP A 145 6.55 -8.17 -19.06
C ASP A 145 5.28 -9.00 -18.85
N LYS A 146 4.50 -9.17 -19.92
CA LYS A 146 3.15 -9.76 -19.90
C LYS A 146 3.06 -11.10 -19.17
N LEU A 147 3.93 -12.05 -19.50
CA LEU A 147 3.92 -13.39 -18.88
C LEU A 147 4.16 -13.34 -17.37
N TYR A 148 5.09 -12.49 -16.93
CA TYR A 148 5.40 -12.34 -15.51
C TYR A 148 4.21 -11.71 -14.76
N CYS A 149 3.61 -10.67 -15.32
CA CYS A 149 2.46 -9.98 -14.73
C CYS A 149 1.19 -10.84 -14.70
N GLN A 150 0.97 -11.68 -15.71
CA GLN A 150 -0.10 -12.69 -15.72
C GLN A 150 0.10 -13.73 -14.62
N ASN A 151 1.30 -14.31 -14.52
CA ASN A 151 1.63 -15.28 -13.47
C ASN A 151 1.49 -14.68 -12.07
N LEU A 152 1.97 -13.46 -11.87
CA LEU A 152 1.81 -12.72 -10.61
C LEU A 152 0.34 -12.45 -10.29
N SER A 153 -0.46 -12.11 -11.29
CA SER A 153 -1.90 -11.87 -11.15
C SER A 153 -2.66 -13.14 -10.77
N LEU A 154 -2.36 -14.27 -11.40
CA LEU A 154 -2.92 -15.59 -11.04
C LEU A 154 -2.51 -16.01 -9.63
N PHE A 155 -1.26 -15.75 -9.24
CA PHE A 155 -0.78 -16.01 -7.90
C PHE A 155 -1.48 -15.14 -6.85
N GLY A 156 -1.61 -13.84 -7.11
CA GLY A 156 -2.35 -12.91 -6.26
C GLY A 156 -3.82 -13.31 -6.08
N LYS A 157 -4.47 -13.83 -7.13
CA LYS A 157 -5.88 -14.27 -7.09
C LYS A 157 -6.13 -15.41 -6.08
N LEU A 158 -5.11 -16.19 -5.71
CA LEU A 158 -5.22 -17.19 -4.63
C LEU A 158 -5.49 -16.56 -3.25
N PHE A 159 -5.19 -15.28 -3.08
CA PHE A 159 -5.27 -14.54 -1.81
C PHE A 159 -6.16 -13.28 -1.88
N ILE A 160 -6.75 -12.99 -3.05
CA ILE A 160 -7.74 -11.93 -3.24
C ILE A 160 -9.06 -12.54 -3.71
N GLU A 161 -10.14 -12.14 -3.06
CA GLU A 161 -11.49 -12.55 -3.42
C GLU A 161 -11.89 -12.01 -4.80
N VAL A 162 -11.86 -10.68 -4.93
CA VAL A 162 -12.28 -9.95 -6.13
C VAL A 162 -11.06 -9.49 -6.91
N LYS A 163 -10.81 -10.12 -8.05
CA LYS A 163 -9.88 -9.67 -9.08
C LYS A 163 -10.40 -10.19 -10.43
N THR A 164 -10.86 -9.27 -11.25
CA THR A 164 -11.55 -9.54 -12.53
C THR A 164 -10.55 -9.71 -13.67
N LEU A 165 -9.45 -8.94 -13.66
CA LEU A 165 -8.44 -8.96 -14.72
C LEU A 165 -7.16 -9.67 -14.25
N PHE A 166 -6.89 -10.84 -14.84
CA PHE A 166 -5.69 -11.65 -14.59
C PHE A 166 -4.95 -12.09 -15.86
N PHE A 167 -5.61 -12.10 -17.03
CA PHE A 167 -4.97 -12.37 -18.32
C PHE A 167 -4.65 -11.11 -19.13
N GLU A 168 -5.45 -10.05 -18.99
CA GLU A 168 -5.27 -8.76 -19.66
C GLU A 168 -4.52 -7.78 -18.77
N CYS A 169 -3.19 -7.94 -18.70
CA CYS A 169 -2.32 -7.12 -17.86
C CYS A 169 -1.75 -5.88 -18.57
N ASP A 170 -1.97 -5.74 -19.87
CA ASP A 170 -1.30 -4.77 -20.75
C ASP A 170 -1.55 -3.32 -20.31
N ASN A 171 -2.67 -3.04 -19.66
CA ASN A 171 -3.04 -1.72 -19.16
C ASN A 171 -2.68 -1.50 -17.68
N PHE A 172 -1.82 -2.32 -17.09
CA PHE A 172 -1.48 -2.23 -15.67
C PHE A 172 0.03 -2.09 -15.42
N LEU A 173 0.37 -1.20 -14.50
CA LEU A 173 1.67 -1.16 -13.85
C LEU A 173 1.58 -1.96 -12.55
N PHE A 174 2.59 -2.80 -12.30
CA PHE A 174 2.73 -3.58 -11.08
C PHE A 174 3.89 -3.03 -10.27
N TYR A 175 3.63 -2.77 -9.00
CA TYR A 175 4.62 -2.28 -8.03
C TYR A 175 4.89 -3.41 -7.04
N ILE A 176 6.10 -3.97 -7.10
CA ILE A 176 6.45 -5.21 -6.41
C ILE A 176 7.43 -4.88 -5.30
N LEU A 177 7.01 -5.16 -4.07
CA LEU A 177 7.86 -5.03 -2.90
C LEU A 177 8.68 -6.30 -2.71
N THR A 178 9.98 -6.12 -2.57
CA THR A 178 10.96 -7.19 -2.40
C THR A 178 11.83 -6.96 -1.19
N ASP A 179 12.35 -8.05 -0.64
CA ASP A 179 13.42 -8.09 0.36
C ASP A 179 14.68 -8.67 -0.27
N ALA A 180 15.72 -7.87 -0.41
CA ALA A 180 16.97 -8.24 -1.05
C ALA A 180 17.86 -9.02 -0.07
N ASP A 181 18.24 -10.24 -0.46
CA ASP A 181 19.30 -11.02 0.16
C ASP A 181 20.59 -10.90 -0.67
N SER A 182 21.70 -11.45 -0.17
CA SER A 182 23.03 -11.48 -0.81
C SER A 182 23.03 -12.03 -2.25
N GLN A 183 22.01 -12.80 -2.65
CA GLN A 183 21.96 -13.47 -3.95
C GLN A 183 20.77 -13.07 -4.84
N ARG A 184 19.68 -12.56 -4.25
CA ARG A 184 18.39 -12.40 -4.94
C ARG A 184 17.39 -11.56 -4.15
N ASP A 185 16.35 -11.10 -4.83
CA ASP A 185 15.23 -10.35 -4.26
C ASP A 185 14.02 -11.25 -4.05
N HIS A 186 13.58 -11.37 -2.79
CA HIS A 186 12.42 -12.15 -2.40
C HIS A 186 11.15 -11.30 -2.47
N VAL A 187 10.17 -11.69 -3.28
CA VAL A 187 8.90 -10.96 -3.38
C VAL A 187 8.09 -11.11 -2.09
N LEU A 188 7.74 -9.97 -1.48
CA LEU A 188 6.94 -9.89 -0.26
C LEU A 188 5.46 -9.60 -0.55
N GLY A 189 5.19 -8.90 -1.65
CA GLY A 189 3.85 -8.45 -2.03
C GLY A 189 3.91 -7.53 -3.24
N PHE A 190 2.73 -7.17 -3.74
CA PHE A 190 2.63 -6.22 -4.84
C PHE A 190 1.32 -5.44 -4.77
N PHE A 191 1.27 -4.32 -5.49
CA PHE A 191 0.02 -3.69 -5.88
C PHE A 191 0.01 -3.35 -7.37
N SER A 192 -1.17 -3.29 -7.98
CA SER A 192 -1.33 -2.92 -9.38
C SER A 192 -2.05 -1.57 -9.50
N LYS A 193 -1.72 -0.82 -10.55
CA LYS A 193 -2.34 0.46 -10.90
C LYS A 193 -2.63 0.47 -12.39
N ALA A 194 -3.84 0.86 -12.79
CA ALA A 194 -4.18 1.01 -14.20
C ALA A 194 -3.34 2.14 -14.84
N SER A 195 -2.70 1.86 -15.97
CA SER A 195 -1.68 2.71 -16.58
C SER A 195 -2.23 3.84 -17.45
N ILE A 196 -3.47 3.74 -17.97
CA ILE A 196 -3.92 4.63 -19.06
C ILE A 196 -5.34 5.23 -18.92
N PHE A 197 -6.28 4.62 -18.18
CA PHE A 197 -7.71 5.03 -18.24
C PHE A 197 -8.45 5.17 -16.91
N SER A 198 -7.78 5.52 -15.80
CA SER A 198 -8.55 5.85 -14.59
C SER A 198 -9.25 7.21 -14.75
N TYR A 199 -10.33 7.29 -15.53
CA TYR A 199 -11.31 8.37 -15.45
C TYR A 199 -11.75 8.58 -13.98
N ASP A 200 -11.77 7.49 -13.22
CA ASP A 200 -12.13 7.46 -11.81
C ASP A 200 -11.02 7.87 -10.85
N GLY A 201 -9.79 8.12 -11.32
CA GLY A 201 -8.68 8.59 -10.49
C GLY A 201 -8.21 7.60 -9.40
N TYR A 202 -8.35 6.29 -9.63
CA TYR A 202 -7.85 5.27 -8.71
C TYR A 202 -6.32 5.18 -8.74
N ASN A 203 -5.69 5.19 -7.56
CA ASN A 203 -4.22 5.05 -7.45
C ASN A 203 -3.76 3.61 -7.23
N LEU A 204 -4.70 2.72 -6.89
CA LEU A 204 -4.45 1.31 -6.60
C LEU A 204 -5.67 0.49 -7.00
N ALA A 205 -5.46 -0.55 -7.80
CA ALA A 205 -6.49 -1.49 -8.24
C ALA A 205 -6.54 -2.73 -7.32
N CYS A 206 -5.41 -3.43 -7.19
CA CYS A 206 -5.28 -4.58 -6.28
C CYS A 206 -4.03 -4.42 -5.42
N ILE A 207 -4.08 -4.92 -4.18
CA ILE A 207 -2.92 -4.97 -3.29
C ILE A 207 -2.89 -6.31 -2.55
N VAL A 208 -1.73 -6.94 -2.49
CA VAL A 208 -1.50 -8.18 -1.77
C VAL A 208 -0.16 -8.13 -1.05
N VAL A 209 -0.18 -8.42 0.23
CA VAL A 209 1.00 -8.89 0.96
C VAL A 209 0.89 -10.41 1.06
N LEU A 210 1.92 -11.14 0.64
CA LEU A 210 1.88 -12.60 0.66
C LEU A 210 1.66 -13.08 2.10
N PRO A 211 0.86 -14.15 2.33
CA PRO A 211 0.47 -14.56 3.68
C PRO A 211 1.61 -14.69 4.71
N PRO A 212 2.81 -15.24 4.37
CA PRO A 212 3.93 -15.35 5.31
C PRO A 212 4.49 -14.00 5.80
N TYR A 213 4.20 -12.91 5.08
CA TYR A 213 4.74 -11.58 5.34
C TYR A 213 3.68 -10.58 5.83
N GLN A 214 2.44 -11.03 6.07
CA GLN A 214 1.38 -10.18 6.60
C GLN A 214 1.67 -9.72 8.03
N ARG A 215 1.05 -8.59 8.42
CA ARG A 215 1.19 -7.95 9.75
C ARG A 215 2.60 -7.49 10.13
N LYS A 216 3.55 -7.45 9.18
CA LYS A 216 4.91 -6.92 9.35
C LYS A 216 5.10 -5.46 8.91
N GLY A 217 4.03 -4.78 8.48
CA GLY A 217 4.07 -3.37 8.04
C GLY A 217 4.22 -3.15 6.53
N TYR A 218 4.54 -4.20 5.76
CA TYR A 218 4.71 -4.11 4.30
C TYR A 218 3.48 -3.60 3.54
N GLY A 219 2.27 -3.94 4.00
CA GLY A 219 1.04 -3.41 3.42
C GLY A 219 0.92 -1.90 3.59
N MET A 220 1.30 -1.38 4.77
CA MET A 220 1.32 0.06 5.03
C MET A 220 2.33 0.77 4.13
N LEU A 221 3.53 0.20 3.98
CA LEU A 221 4.57 0.75 3.08
C LEU A 221 4.07 0.86 1.63
N MET A 222 3.40 -0.16 1.11
CA MET A 222 2.84 -0.12 -0.25
C MET A 222 1.70 0.90 -0.39
N ILE A 223 0.82 1.03 0.63
CA ILE A 223 -0.23 2.05 0.64
C ILE A 223 0.39 3.45 0.65
N GLU A 224 1.34 3.73 1.55
CA GLU A 224 2.06 5.00 1.62
C GLU A 224 2.74 5.34 0.28
N PHE A 225 3.40 4.36 -0.35
CA PHE A 225 4.03 4.53 -1.66
C PHE A 225 3.02 4.84 -2.78
N SER A 226 1.85 4.18 -2.80
CA SER A 226 0.80 4.45 -3.79
C SER A 226 0.25 5.88 -3.72
N TYR A 227 0.14 6.46 -2.52
CA TYR A 227 -0.23 7.85 -2.34
C TYR A 227 0.90 8.81 -2.71
N GLU A 228 2.15 8.43 -2.49
CA GLU A 228 3.30 9.22 -2.90
C GLU A 228 3.40 9.35 -4.43
N LEU A 229 3.13 8.26 -5.17
CA LEU A 229 3.02 8.31 -6.63
C LEU A 229 1.95 9.31 -7.09
N SER A 230 0.79 9.31 -6.44
CA SER A 230 -0.29 10.26 -6.72
C SER A 230 0.10 11.70 -6.40
N ARG A 231 0.75 11.93 -5.24
CA ARG A 231 1.24 13.24 -4.81
C ARG A 231 2.21 13.84 -5.82
N ARG A 232 3.20 13.07 -6.27
CA ARG A 232 4.17 13.51 -7.29
C ARG A 232 3.55 13.75 -8.66
N ALA A 233 2.49 13.01 -9.00
CA ALA A 233 1.72 13.23 -10.22
C ALA A 233 0.76 14.44 -10.14
N GLY A 234 0.68 15.14 -9.00
CA GLY A 234 -0.26 16.24 -8.79
C GLY A 234 -1.74 15.81 -8.80
N LYS A 235 -2.02 14.53 -8.52
CA LYS A 235 -3.37 13.95 -8.54
C LYS A 235 -3.76 13.44 -7.16
N VAL A 236 -5.04 13.56 -6.82
CA VAL A 236 -5.60 12.92 -5.62
C VAL A 236 -5.94 11.46 -5.96
N GLY A 237 -5.39 10.53 -5.19
CA GLY A 237 -5.62 9.10 -5.37
C GLY A 237 -6.58 8.51 -4.33
N THR A 238 -7.32 7.48 -4.73
CA THR A 238 -8.10 6.62 -3.82
C THR A 238 -8.02 5.17 -4.31
N PRO A 239 -8.09 4.15 -3.45
CA PRO A 239 -8.17 2.77 -3.92
C PRO A 239 -9.47 2.48 -4.67
N GLU A 240 -9.40 1.50 -5.58
CA GLU A 240 -10.57 0.89 -6.22
C GLU A 240 -11.47 0.23 -5.16
N ARG A 241 -12.80 0.27 -5.41
CA ARG A 241 -13.84 -0.30 -4.53
C ARG A 241 -14.57 -1.43 -5.28
N PRO A 242 -15.07 -2.46 -4.57
CA PRO A 242 -15.07 -2.65 -3.12
C PRO A 242 -13.72 -3.10 -2.56
N LEU A 243 -13.34 -2.55 -1.41
CA LEU A 243 -12.18 -2.99 -0.64
C LEU A 243 -12.48 -4.31 0.09
N SER A 244 -11.47 -5.16 0.23
CA SER A 244 -11.54 -6.29 1.17
C SER A 244 -11.55 -5.79 2.63
N ASP A 245 -12.10 -6.56 3.56
CA ASP A 245 -12.13 -6.17 4.98
C ASP A 245 -10.74 -5.84 5.55
N LEU A 246 -9.73 -6.62 5.17
CA LEU A 246 -8.34 -6.37 5.55
C LEU A 246 -7.79 -5.11 4.88
N GLY A 247 -8.15 -4.88 3.62
CA GLY A 247 -7.81 -3.66 2.88
C GLY A 247 -8.39 -2.42 3.55
N LEU A 248 -9.70 -2.41 3.82
CA LEU A 248 -10.40 -1.30 4.47
C LEU A 248 -9.78 -0.94 5.82
N ARG A 249 -9.48 -1.94 6.66
CA ARG A 249 -8.81 -1.71 7.96
C ARG A 249 -7.42 -1.09 7.79
N SER A 250 -6.67 -1.50 6.77
CA SER A 250 -5.33 -0.98 6.48
C SER A 250 -5.38 0.46 5.97
N TYR A 251 -6.29 0.76 5.04
CA TYR A 251 -6.53 2.11 4.51
C TYR A 251 -7.05 3.06 5.59
N LEU A 252 -8.00 2.63 6.43
CA LEU A 252 -8.48 3.44 7.56
C LEU A 252 -7.34 3.78 8.53
N THR A 253 -6.47 2.81 8.83
CA THR A 253 -5.29 3.05 9.67
C THR A 253 -4.36 4.10 9.03
N TYR A 254 -4.15 4.02 7.72
CA TYR A 254 -3.35 4.99 6.96
C TYR A 254 -3.96 6.39 6.97
N TRP A 255 -5.26 6.52 6.66
CA TRP A 255 -5.95 7.80 6.62
C TRP A 255 -5.96 8.49 7.98
N VAL A 256 -6.31 7.75 9.05
CA VAL A 256 -6.28 8.28 10.42
C VAL A 256 -4.86 8.69 10.82
N ALA A 257 -3.84 7.87 10.52
CA ALA A 257 -2.46 8.23 10.83
C ALA A 257 -2.00 9.49 10.08
N THR A 258 -2.39 9.64 8.80
CA THR A 258 -2.08 10.82 7.99
C THR A 258 -2.73 12.08 8.56
N LEU A 259 -4.02 12.02 8.92
CA LEU A 259 -4.74 13.13 9.53
C LEU A 259 -4.15 13.50 10.89
N VAL A 260 -3.88 12.52 11.75
CA VAL A 260 -3.29 12.77 13.07
C VAL A 260 -1.91 13.41 12.94
N ARG A 261 -1.03 12.90 12.08
CA ARG A 261 0.31 13.50 11.86
C ARG A 261 0.19 14.92 11.33
N PHE A 262 -0.73 15.16 10.40
CA PHE A 262 -1.03 16.50 9.87
C PHE A 262 -1.48 17.46 10.98
N PHE A 263 -2.47 17.08 11.80
CA PHE A 263 -2.95 17.94 12.87
C PHE A 263 -1.92 18.14 13.99
N ARG A 264 -1.08 17.15 14.30
CA ARG A 264 0.02 17.31 15.27
C ARG A 264 1.02 18.37 14.82
N HIS A 265 1.35 18.37 13.53
CA HIS A 265 2.20 19.40 12.94
C HIS A 265 1.48 20.76 12.96
N LEU A 266 0.21 20.80 12.57
CA LEU A 266 -0.60 22.01 12.55
C LEU A 266 -0.91 22.59 13.94
N LEU A 267 -0.90 21.79 14.99
CA LEU A 267 -1.19 22.24 16.36
C LEU A 267 0.07 22.33 17.23
N SER A 268 1.25 22.16 16.61
CA SER A 268 2.53 22.38 17.27
C SER A 268 2.71 23.87 17.57
N VAL A 269 3.04 24.18 18.83
CA VAL A 269 3.12 25.56 19.36
C VAL A 269 4.33 26.32 18.81
N LEU A 270 5.34 25.58 18.35
CA LEU A 270 6.53 26.09 17.69
C LEU A 270 6.48 25.69 16.21
N PRO A 271 6.74 26.60 15.25
CA PRO A 271 7.02 26.19 13.88
C PRO A 271 8.12 25.13 13.87
N PRO A 272 8.13 24.19 12.90
CA PRO A 272 9.08 23.07 12.85
C PRO A 272 10.56 23.49 12.91
N ASP A 273 10.84 24.72 12.46
CA ASP A 273 12.19 25.29 12.37
C ASP A 273 12.66 25.95 13.68
N TYR A 274 11.80 26.04 14.70
CA TYR A 274 12.13 26.67 15.98
C TYR A 274 12.07 25.65 17.11
N SER A 275 13.23 25.32 17.67
CA SER A 275 13.37 24.38 18.79
C SER A 275 13.16 25.05 20.16
N GLN A 276 13.19 26.38 20.24
CA GLN A 276 12.99 27.15 21.47
C GLN A 276 12.32 28.52 21.19
N VAL A 277 11.38 28.91 22.04
CA VAL A 277 10.96 30.32 22.18
C VAL A 277 12.00 30.98 23.06
N MET A 278 12.81 31.90 22.52
CA MET A 278 13.60 32.80 23.35
C MET A 278 12.64 33.82 23.96
N PRO A 279 12.46 33.87 25.29
CA PRO A 279 11.73 34.95 25.89
C PRO A 279 12.50 36.25 25.65
N ASP A 280 11.81 37.27 25.13
CA ASP A 280 12.36 38.61 25.04
C ASP A 280 12.63 39.11 26.46
N HIS A 281 13.90 39.08 26.87
CA HIS A 281 14.35 39.62 28.16
C HIS A 281 14.49 41.15 28.06
N SER A 282 13.40 41.83 27.70
CA SER A 282 13.27 43.29 27.72
C SER A 282 12.43 43.79 28.90
N LEU A 283 12.45 43.06 30.02
CA LEU A 283 11.93 43.52 31.30
C LEU A 283 12.95 43.24 32.42
N GLU A 284 13.37 44.33 33.06
CA GLU A 284 14.41 44.43 34.08
C GLU A 284 14.25 43.40 35.20
N SER A 285 15.29 42.59 35.40
CA SER A 285 15.42 41.75 36.59
C SER A 285 16.40 42.39 37.57
N SER A 286 15.85 42.93 38.66
CA SER A 286 16.62 43.24 39.86
C SER A 286 17.23 41.96 40.41
N GLN A 287 18.57 41.93 40.43
CA GLN A 287 19.38 40.84 40.93
C GLN A 287 19.04 40.52 42.39
N SER A 288 18.79 39.25 42.68
CA SER A 288 19.18 38.68 43.97
C SER A 288 19.92 37.38 43.71
N GLN A 289 21.19 37.39 44.11
CA GLN A 289 22.15 36.30 44.00
C GLN A 289 21.88 35.26 45.08
N LEU A 290 21.74 33.99 44.72
CA LEU A 290 22.04 32.86 45.60
C LEU A 290 22.78 31.78 44.80
N LEU A 291 23.95 31.41 45.33
CA LEU A 291 24.92 30.44 44.79
C LEU A 291 24.48 28.98 45.04
N PRO A 292 25.09 28.00 44.34
CA PRO A 292 24.55 26.65 44.14
C PRO A 292 25.06 25.62 45.16
N SER A 293 24.33 24.51 45.29
CA SER A 293 24.84 23.27 45.90
C SER A 293 24.55 22.07 45.00
N GLU A 294 25.59 21.27 44.79
CA GLU A 294 25.68 20.11 43.91
C GLU A 294 24.96 18.85 44.44
N ASP A 295 24.88 17.87 43.52
CA ASP A 295 24.78 16.42 43.69
C ASP A 295 23.42 15.71 43.69
N GLY A 296 23.32 14.70 42.82
CA GLY A 296 22.38 13.58 42.99
C GLY A 296 21.83 12.88 41.74
N VAL A 297 22.66 12.46 40.79
CA VAL A 297 22.21 11.60 39.66
C VAL A 297 21.88 10.18 40.16
N MET A 298 20.60 9.79 40.20
CA MET A 298 20.18 8.39 40.28
C MET A 298 19.78 7.84 38.91
N ARG A 299 20.66 7.01 38.34
CA ARG A 299 20.37 6.14 37.18
C ARG A 299 19.37 5.05 37.57
N LYS A 300 18.15 5.08 37.00
CA LYS A 300 17.26 3.90 36.93
C LYS A 300 17.46 3.17 35.59
N LYS A 301 17.91 1.92 35.68
CA LYS A 301 18.06 0.96 34.56
C LYS A 301 16.70 0.65 33.93
N ARG A 302 16.62 0.67 32.59
CA ARG A 302 15.51 0.08 31.80
C ARG A 302 15.86 -1.36 31.38
N PRO A 303 14.91 -2.29 31.36
CA PRO A 303 15.16 -3.65 30.88
C PRO A 303 15.18 -3.72 29.35
N LYS A 304 16.02 -4.64 28.87
CA LYS A 304 16.36 -5.01 27.49
C LYS A 304 15.15 -5.40 26.62
N GLY A 305 15.17 -4.95 25.37
CA GLY A 305 14.51 -5.62 24.25
C GLY A 305 14.12 -4.69 23.09
N TRP A 306 15.02 -4.50 22.12
CA TRP A 306 14.86 -4.73 20.67
C TRP A 306 16.08 -4.11 19.95
N ASP A 307 16.91 -4.94 19.29
CA ASP A 307 18.13 -4.55 18.58
C ASP A 307 17.84 -4.30 17.10
N GLY A 308 18.20 -3.11 16.62
CA GLY A 308 18.12 -2.75 15.21
C GLY A 308 18.81 -1.44 14.82
N GLU A 309 19.57 -0.80 15.72
CA GLU A 309 20.35 0.40 15.39
C GLU A 309 21.84 0.12 15.61
N ILE A 310 22.62 0.29 14.54
CA ILE A 310 24.09 0.39 14.55
C ILE A 310 24.42 1.84 14.15
N PRO A 311 25.45 2.46 14.76
CA PRO A 311 25.44 3.88 15.11
C PRO A 311 25.82 4.82 13.97
N GLU A 312 25.36 6.06 14.12
CA GLU A 312 25.75 7.23 13.35
C GLU A 312 27.27 7.34 13.21
N SER A 313 27.74 7.46 11.97
CA SER A 313 29.10 7.87 11.68
C SER A 313 29.12 8.97 10.64
N HIS A 314 29.64 10.13 11.07
CA HIS A 314 30.23 11.23 10.32
C HIS A 314 29.30 12.19 9.58
N SER A 315 29.02 13.29 10.27
CA SER A 315 28.66 14.61 9.75
C SER A 315 29.65 15.10 8.68
N ILE A 316 29.13 15.37 7.49
CA ILE A 316 29.79 16.23 6.49
C ILE A 316 28.96 17.51 6.44
N GLU A 317 29.54 18.61 6.93
CA GLU A 317 28.97 19.95 6.81
C GLU A 317 28.98 20.42 5.34
N PRO A 318 27.94 21.10 4.83
CA PRO A 318 28.05 21.86 3.60
C PRO A 318 28.49 23.30 3.87
N SER A 319 29.53 23.73 3.14
CA SER A 319 30.06 25.11 3.12
C SER A 319 29.10 26.11 2.46
N PRO A 320 29.18 27.41 2.80
CA PRO A 320 28.30 28.45 2.27
C PRO A 320 28.87 29.06 0.98
N PHE A 321 28.06 29.25 -0.07
CA PHE A 321 28.37 30.20 -1.14
C PHE A 321 27.10 30.77 -1.80
N ASP A 322 26.98 32.09 -1.61
CA ASP A 322 26.39 33.17 -2.42
C ASP A 322 25.04 33.02 -3.12
N GLY A 323 24.09 33.86 -2.67
CA GLY A 323 22.95 34.26 -3.45
C GLY A 323 23.25 35.43 -4.39
N GLN A 324 22.56 35.48 -5.54
CA GLN A 324 21.74 36.64 -5.90
C GLN A 324 20.94 36.42 -7.19
N SER A 325 19.73 36.99 -7.14
CA SER A 325 18.88 37.43 -8.24
C SER A 325 18.01 36.37 -8.94
N ILE A 326 16.71 36.38 -8.63
CA ILE A 326 15.70 37.01 -9.49
C ILE A 326 14.57 37.49 -8.57
N VAL A 327 14.37 38.80 -8.56
CA VAL A 327 13.24 39.48 -7.93
C VAL A 327 12.09 39.53 -8.95
N SER A 328 10.86 39.63 -8.44
CA SER A 328 9.60 39.94 -9.12
C SER A 328 8.86 38.81 -9.85
N ALA A 329 8.13 38.02 -9.07
CA ALA A 329 6.80 37.53 -9.45
C ALA A 329 5.95 37.38 -8.17
N SER A 330 4.94 38.25 -8.07
CA SER A 330 3.67 38.10 -7.33
C SER A 330 3.67 37.22 -6.07
N ARG A 331 3.66 37.91 -4.92
CA ARG A 331 3.62 37.41 -3.53
C ARG A 331 2.35 36.62 -3.13
N GLU A 332 1.57 36.11 -4.09
CA GLU A 332 0.22 35.58 -3.87
C GLU A 332 0.05 34.07 -4.17
N TYR A 333 1.12 33.35 -4.55
CA TYR A 333 1.01 31.95 -5.02
C TYR A 333 1.95 30.92 -4.38
N LEU A 334 2.56 31.19 -3.24
CA LEU A 334 3.54 30.27 -2.61
C LEU A 334 3.33 30.06 -1.11
N LEU A 335 2.08 29.88 -0.66
CA LEU A 335 1.86 29.29 0.66
C LEU A 335 1.61 27.80 0.48
N SER A 336 2.39 26.96 1.17
CA SER A 336 2.07 25.54 1.30
C SER A 336 0.65 25.42 1.85
N PRO A 337 -0.18 24.43 1.46
CA PRO A 337 -1.49 24.21 2.06
C PRO A 337 -1.47 24.17 3.60
N VAL A 338 -0.33 23.79 4.17
CA VAL A 338 -0.04 23.78 5.61
C VAL A 338 0.07 25.21 6.19
N ASP A 339 0.64 26.16 5.44
CA ASP A 339 0.81 27.55 5.87
C ASP A 339 -0.54 28.29 5.86
N VAL A 340 -1.38 28.01 4.85
CA VAL A 340 -2.75 28.53 4.77
C VAL A 340 -3.57 28.05 5.96
N LEU A 341 -3.46 26.77 6.33
CA LEU A 341 -4.17 26.22 7.49
C LEU A 341 -3.56 26.67 8.82
N SER A 342 -2.26 26.96 8.87
CA SER A 342 -1.61 27.51 10.05
C SER A 342 -2.11 28.91 10.40
N SER A 343 -2.55 29.68 9.39
CA SER A 343 -3.21 30.98 9.60
C SER A 343 -4.61 30.88 10.24
N LEU A 344 -5.22 29.68 10.25
CA LEU A 344 -6.55 29.43 10.83
C LEU A 344 -6.51 28.99 12.31
N ARG A 345 -5.32 28.94 12.92
CA ARG A 345 -5.17 28.64 14.35
C ARG A 345 -5.78 29.76 15.19
N ARG A 346 -6.61 29.40 16.17
CA ARG A 346 -7.10 30.29 17.22
C ARG A 346 -6.77 29.72 18.58
N ILE A 347 -6.62 30.61 19.56
CA ILE A 347 -6.54 30.24 20.98
C ILE A 347 -7.92 30.47 21.56
N GLU A 348 -8.55 29.40 22.03
CA GLU A 348 -9.83 29.45 22.73
C GLU A 348 -9.60 29.19 24.21
N THR A 349 -10.03 30.13 25.06
CA THR A 349 -9.87 30.03 26.51
C THR A 349 -11.20 29.66 27.15
N THR A 350 -11.25 28.52 27.82
CA THR A 350 -12.41 28.02 28.55
C THR A 350 -12.22 28.25 30.06
N PRO A 351 -13.17 28.90 30.75
CA PRO A 351 -13.13 29.04 32.20
C PRO A 351 -13.46 27.70 32.87
N ASN A 352 -12.68 27.34 33.88
CA ASN A 352 -12.86 26.13 34.67
C ASN A 352 -13.70 26.41 35.93
N PRO A 353 -14.38 25.39 36.48
CA PRO A 353 -15.20 25.55 37.70
C PRO A 353 -14.41 25.98 38.95
N ASP A 354 -13.09 25.79 38.96
CA ASP A 354 -12.18 26.20 40.02
C ASP A 354 -11.72 27.66 39.92
N GLY A 355 -12.23 28.41 38.93
CA GLY A 355 -11.82 29.80 38.66
C GLY A 355 -10.54 29.93 37.83
N SER A 356 -9.89 28.83 37.46
CA SER A 356 -8.80 28.84 36.48
C SER A 356 -9.35 28.95 35.05
N ALA A 357 -8.49 29.16 34.06
CA ALA A 357 -8.87 29.17 32.66
C ALA A 357 -7.89 28.32 31.85
N THR A 358 -8.42 27.44 31.00
CA THR A 358 -7.62 26.60 30.11
C THR A 358 -7.67 27.16 28.71
N SER A 359 -6.50 27.51 28.15
CA SER A 359 -6.37 27.94 26.76
C SER A 359 -6.00 26.76 25.88
N HIS A 360 -6.83 26.47 24.89
CA HIS A 360 -6.62 25.43 23.90
C HIS A 360 -6.32 26.04 22.54
N VAL A 361 -5.33 25.49 21.83
CA VAL A 361 -5.13 25.81 20.41
C VAL A 361 -6.14 25.00 19.60
N VAL A 362 -6.98 25.70 18.86
CA VAL A 362 -8.04 25.14 18.03
C VAL A 362 -7.84 25.57 16.59
N VAL A 363 -8.04 24.64 15.66
CA VAL A 363 -8.11 24.97 14.23
C VAL A 363 -9.54 24.74 13.76
N HIS A 364 -10.10 25.76 13.11
CA HIS A 364 -11.38 25.67 12.42
C HIS A 364 -11.12 25.57 10.93
N CYS A 365 -11.48 24.44 10.34
CA CYS A 365 -11.27 24.20 8.91
C CYS A 365 -12.43 23.41 8.31
N THR A 366 -12.65 23.60 7.02
CA THR A 366 -13.63 22.82 6.27
C THR A 366 -13.06 21.47 5.88
N LEU A 367 -13.94 20.48 5.66
CA LEU A 367 -13.55 19.16 5.20
C LEU A 367 -12.72 19.21 3.90
N ALA A 368 -13.08 20.11 2.98
CA ALA A 368 -12.37 20.30 1.71
C ALA A 368 -10.95 20.85 1.90
N GLU A 369 -10.73 21.71 2.89
CA GLU A 369 -9.39 22.23 3.20
C GLU A 369 -8.48 21.15 3.80
N ILE A 370 -9.02 20.33 4.71
CA ILE A 370 -8.29 19.19 5.29
C ILE A 370 -7.90 18.20 4.18
N ALA A 371 -8.85 17.86 3.30
CA ALA A 371 -8.64 16.94 2.19
C ALA A 371 -7.53 17.45 1.24
N ARG A 372 -7.59 18.73 0.85
CA ARG A 372 -6.55 19.35 0.03
C ARG A 372 -5.17 19.35 0.69
N ALA A 373 -5.08 19.68 1.98
CA ALA A 373 -3.80 19.74 2.69
C ALA A 373 -3.17 18.37 2.94
N THR A 374 -4.00 17.33 3.08
CA THR A 374 -3.52 15.95 3.28
C THR A 374 -3.36 15.15 1.99
N ASN A 375 -3.74 15.73 0.83
CA ASN A 375 -3.80 15.06 -0.46
C ASN A 375 -4.66 13.78 -0.43
N LEU A 376 -5.76 13.83 0.30
CA LEU A 376 -6.77 12.77 0.38
C LEU A 376 -8.05 13.23 -0.33
N ARG A 377 -8.88 12.27 -0.74
CA ARG A 377 -10.23 12.58 -1.20
C ARG A 377 -11.09 13.07 -0.04
N VAL A 378 -12.08 13.91 -0.36
CA VAL A 378 -13.00 14.50 0.63
C VAL A 378 -13.76 13.40 1.35
N GLU A 379 -14.19 12.36 0.62
CA GLU A 379 -14.96 11.24 1.11
C GLU A 379 -14.12 10.37 2.07
N ASP A 380 -12.88 10.06 1.69
CA ASP A 380 -11.95 9.28 2.53
C ASP A 380 -11.57 10.04 3.80
N THR A 381 -11.40 11.37 3.68
CA THR A 381 -11.17 12.28 4.82
C THR A 381 -12.37 12.28 5.77
N ALA A 382 -13.59 12.41 5.24
CA ALA A 382 -14.81 12.41 6.04
C ALA A 382 -14.99 11.09 6.79
N PHE A 383 -14.79 9.97 6.07
CA PHE A 383 -14.88 8.64 6.64
C PHE A 383 -13.87 8.44 7.77
N ALA A 384 -12.60 8.79 7.55
CA ALA A 384 -11.57 8.66 8.56
C ALA A 384 -11.82 9.54 9.81
N LEU A 385 -12.24 10.81 9.62
CA LEU A 385 -12.59 11.71 10.71
C LEU A 385 -13.78 11.22 11.53
N LYS A 386 -14.80 10.66 10.86
CA LYS A 386 -15.96 10.05 11.51
C LYS A 386 -15.55 8.85 12.36
N GLU A 387 -14.77 7.94 11.80
CA GLU A 387 -14.32 6.72 12.47
C GLU A 387 -13.39 6.99 13.65
N CYS A 388 -12.60 8.07 13.62
CA CYS A 388 -11.76 8.47 14.75
C CYS A 388 -12.43 9.47 15.70
N GLY A 389 -13.72 9.77 15.52
CA GLY A 389 -14.47 10.66 16.41
C GLY A 389 -14.03 12.13 16.37
N LEU A 390 -13.28 12.56 15.34
CA LEU A 390 -12.87 13.97 15.17
C LEU A 390 -13.91 14.79 14.41
N LEU A 391 -14.92 14.15 13.82
CA LEU A 391 -16.03 14.82 13.12
C LEU A 391 -17.11 15.38 14.07
N SER A 392 -16.91 15.31 15.38
CA SER A 392 -17.87 15.80 16.37
C SER A 392 -17.59 17.25 16.76
N ARG A 393 -18.09 18.20 15.95
CA ARG A 393 -18.31 19.64 16.24
C ARG A 393 -18.35 20.40 14.91
N VAL A 394 -19.34 20.08 14.08
CA VAL A 394 -19.66 20.95 12.94
C VAL A 394 -20.28 22.22 13.54
N GLN A 395 -19.50 23.29 13.60
CA GLN A 395 -20.03 24.61 13.89
C GLN A 395 -20.43 25.23 12.56
N THR A 396 -21.71 25.59 12.45
CA THR A 396 -22.18 26.41 11.34
C THR A 396 -21.61 27.81 11.55
N SER A 397 -20.93 28.35 10.53
CA SER A 397 -20.49 29.75 10.53
C SER A 397 -21.68 30.68 10.88
N LYS A 398 -21.40 31.85 11.46
CA LYS A 398 -22.41 32.86 11.83
C LYS A 398 -23.35 33.26 10.67
N ASP A 399 -22.90 33.06 9.43
CA ASP A 399 -23.66 33.34 8.20
C ASP A 399 -24.47 32.13 7.67
N GLY A 400 -24.42 30.97 8.33
CA GLY A 400 -25.16 29.76 7.93
C GLY A 400 -24.63 29.01 6.71
N THR A 401 -23.56 29.50 6.05
CA THR A 401 -23.12 29.03 4.71
C THR A 401 -21.98 28.02 4.70
N ARG A 402 -21.22 27.86 5.79
CA ARG A 402 -20.05 26.97 5.85
C ARG A 402 -20.02 26.15 7.13
N GLU A 403 -19.94 24.84 6.97
CA GLU A 403 -19.69 23.87 8.02
C GLU A 403 -18.19 23.81 8.33
N GLN A 404 -17.81 24.15 9.56
CA GLN A 404 -16.42 24.10 10.02
C GLN A 404 -16.25 23.05 11.12
N ILE A 405 -15.11 22.35 11.06
CA ILE A 405 -14.72 21.35 12.05
C ILE A 405 -13.68 21.99 12.96
N GLY A 406 -14.01 22.11 14.25
CA GLY A 406 -13.10 22.59 15.29
C GLY A 406 -12.28 21.43 15.88
N ILE A 407 -10.97 21.44 15.68
CA ILE A 407 -10.06 20.38 16.13
C ILE A 407 -9.06 20.95 17.13
N THR A 408 -9.00 20.34 18.33
CA THR A 408 -8.05 20.72 19.39
C THR A 408 -6.89 19.72 19.47
N ARG A 409 -5.80 20.16 20.11
CA ARG A 409 -4.62 19.30 20.31
C ARG A 409 -4.94 18.09 21.20
N GLU A 410 -5.77 18.26 22.23
CA GLU A 410 -6.13 17.15 23.12
C GLU A 410 -6.91 16.08 22.38
N MET A 411 -7.83 16.47 21.48
CA MET A 411 -8.59 15.54 20.65
C MET A 411 -7.65 14.68 19.78
N VAL A 412 -6.68 15.33 19.12
CA VAL A 412 -5.71 14.65 18.25
C VAL A 412 -4.80 13.70 19.02
N GLU A 413 -4.29 14.13 20.18
CA GLU A 413 -3.43 13.29 21.03
C GLU A 413 -4.19 12.11 21.66
N THR A 414 -5.47 12.29 21.97
CA THR A 414 -6.35 11.20 22.44
C THR A 414 -6.49 10.13 21.36
N VAL A 415 -6.84 10.54 20.13
CA VAL A 415 -6.93 9.63 18.98
C VAL A 415 -5.58 8.97 18.68
N ALA A 416 -4.48 9.71 18.76
CA ALA A 416 -3.14 9.17 18.52
C ALA A 416 -2.79 8.02 19.49
N LYS A 417 -3.14 8.18 20.78
CA LYS A 417 -2.95 7.16 21.83
C LYS A 417 -3.87 5.95 21.64
N GLU A 418 -5.16 6.20 21.42
CA GLU A 418 -6.17 5.13 21.25
C GLU A 418 -5.89 4.26 20.02
N ARG A 419 -5.55 4.89 18.90
CA ARG A 419 -5.27 4.21 17.62
C ARG A 419 -3.83 3.74 17.48
N ARG A 420 -2.97 4.01 18.48
CA ARG A 420 -1.52 3.67 18.49
C ARG A 420 -0.84 4.09 17.19
N VAL A 421 -1.04 5.35 16.80
CA VAL A 421 -0.53 5.89 15.53
C VAL A 421 1.00 5.79 15.52
N LYS A 422 1.52 5.01 14.56
CA LYS A 422 2.96 4.83 14.35
C LYS A 422 3.52 5.94 13.44
N GLU A 423 4.85 6.02 13.37
CA GLU A 423 5.55 6.84 12.38
C GLU A 423 5.37 6.28 10.96
N MET A 424 5.72 7.11 9.96
CA MET A 424 5.63 6.73 8.55
C MET A 424 6.58 5.58 8.26
N CYS A 425 6.10 4.53 7.59
CA CYS A 425 6.93 3.37 7.28
C CYS A 425 7.91 3.69 6.14
N MET A 426 7.43 4.45 5.15
CA MET A 426 8.20 4.94 4.02
C MET A 426 9.15 6.07 4.45
N SER A 427 10.37 6.06 3.90
CA SER A 427 11.29 7.19 3.99
C SER A 427 11.35 7.90 2.64
N LEU A 428 10.98 9.18 2.59
CA LEU A 428 10.94 9.96 1.34
C LEU A 428 12.32 10.12 0.69
N ALA A 429 13.41 10.12 1.49
CA ALA A 429 14.78 10.23 1.00
C ALA A 429 15.23 9.02 0.14
N HIS A 430 14.51 7.90 0.24
CA HIS A 430 14.85 6.64 -0.44
C HIS A 430 14.00 6.38 -1.69
N VAL A 431 13.18 7.36 -2.08
CA VAL A 431 12.35 7.30 -3.30
C VAL A 431 13.20 7.78 -4.49
N LEU A 432 13.34 6.92 -5.50
CA LEU A 432 14.21 7.10 -6.67
C LEU A 432 13.46 7.66 -7.91
N LEU A 433 12.34 8.34 -7.67
CA LEU A 433 11.43 8.88 -8.70
C LEU A 433 11.76 10.32 -9.10
#